data_AF-A0A358IEE5-F1
#
_entry.id   AF-A0A358IEE5-F1
#
_cell.length_a   1.000
_cell.length_b   1.000
_cell.length_c   1.000
_cell.angle_alpha   90.00
_cell.angle_beta   90.00
_cell.angle_gamma   90.00
#
_symmetry.space_group_name_H-M   'P 1'
#
loop_
_entity.id
_entity.type
_entity.pdbx_description
1 polymer ?
#
loop_
_entity_poly.entity_id
_entity_poly.type
_entity_poly.pdbx_seq_one_letter_code
_entity_poly.pdbx_strand_id
1 'polypeptide(L)'
;MNFITGTQMERRTFLKGMGASVALPFLDAMVPAGRMASGAVGDPTRLVAIELVHGAAGCSEWGSGQNLWAPADVGRDFDLAPSSLQPLDEWRDWL
;
A
#
# COMPACT_ATOMS: atom_id res chain seq x y z
N MET A 1 -12.02 -36.84 -17.19
CA MET A 1 -10.99 -35.87 -16.76
C MET A 1 -11.35 -34.53 -17.39
N ASN A 2 -11.83 -33.54 -16.62
CA ASN A 2 -12.17 -32.22 -17.17
C ASN A 2 -10.91 -31.37 -17.22
N PHE A 3 -10.43 -31.06 -18.42
CA PHE A 3 -9.36 -30.09 -18.64
C PHE A 3 -9.96 -28.68 -18.57
N ILE A 4 -9.58 -27.90 -17.55
CA ILE A 4 -9.92 -26.48 -17.47
C ILE A 4 -8.77 -25.71 -18.14
N THR A 5 -9.06 -25.02 -19.25
CA THR A 5 -8.06 -24.31 -20.06
C THR A 5 -7.59 -23.00 -19.45
N GLY A 6 -8.24 -22.50 -18.39
CA GLY A 6 -7.92 -21.22 -17.76
C GLY A 6 -8.22 -20.00 -18.65
N THR A 7 -9.09 -20.16 -19.65
CA THR A 7 -9.45 -19.07 -20.57
C THR A 7 -10.19 -17.96 -19.80
N GLN A 8 -9.86 -16.70 -20.11
CA GLN A 8 -10.50 -15.50 -19.56
C GLN A 8 -10.79 -14.50 -20.68
N MET A 9 -11.79 -13.64 -20.47
CA MET A 9 -12.05 -12.52 -21.38
C MET A 9 -11.04 -11.39 -21.15
N GLU A 10 -10.30 -10.99 -22.19
CA GLU A 10 -9.30 -9.92 -22.10
C GLU A 10 -9.97 -8.55 -21.98
N ARG A 11 -9.74 -7.86 -20.85
CA ARG A 11 -10.41 -6.61 -20.49
C ARG A 11 -10.18 -5.50 -21.51
N ARG A 12 -8.96 -5.34 -22.03
CA ARG A 12 -8.61 -4.28 -22.97
C ARG A 12 -9.25 -4.50 -24.34
N THR A 13 -9.33 -5.73 -24.84
CA THR A 13 -10.02 -6.09 -26.09
C THR A 13 -11.52 -5.79 -25.95
N PHE A 14 -12.13 -6.20 -24.84
CA PHE A 14 -13.55 -5.93 -24.57
C PHE A 14 -13.85 -4.42 -24.52
N LEU A 15 -13.09 -3.66 -23.74
CA LEU A 15 -13.29 -2.21 -23.61
C LEU A 15 -13.00 -1.44 -24.91
N LYS A 16 -12.01 -1.89 -25.70
CA LYS A 16 -11.75 -1.30 -27.03
C LYS A 16 -12.91 -1.49 -27.99
N GLY A 17 -13.63 -2.60 -27.93
CA GLY A 17 -14.76 -2.91 -28.81
C GLY A 17 -16.07 -2.25 -28.39
N MET A 18 -16.27 -2.03 -27.08
CA MET A 18 -17.52 -1.48 -26.55
C MET A 18 -17.54 0.05 -26.39
N GLY A 19 -16.38 0.70 -26.40
CA GLY A 19 -16.29 2.17 -26.24
C GLY A 19 -16.65 2.66 -24.82
N ALA A 20 -16.69 3.98 -24.63
CA ALA A 20 -16.84 4.62 -23.31
C ALA A 20 -18.25 4.50 -22.68
N SER A 21 -19.20 3.86 -23.37
CA SER A 21 -20.59 3.69 -22.90
C SER A 21 -20.72 2.67 -21.76
N VAL A 22 -19.71 1.82 -21.57
CA VAL A 22 -19.72 0.75 -20.59
C VAL A 22 -18.44 0.80 -19.76
N ALA A 23 -18.36 1.78 -18.85
CA ALA A 23 -17.44 1.73 -17.73
C ALA A 23 -17.93 0.66 -16.72
N LEU A 24 -18.06 -0.60 -17.14
CA LEU A 24 -18.46 -1.70 -16.27
C LEU A 24 -17.37 -1.97 -15.22
N PRO A 25 -17.75 -2.32 -13.97
CA PRO A 25 -16.85 -2.96 -13.04
C PRO A 25 -16.32 -4.28 -13.62
N PHE A 26 -15.19 -4.72 -13.06
CA PHE A 26 -14.53 -5.99 -13.41
C PHE A 26 -15.55 -7.15 -13.38
N LEU A 27 -15.71 -7.86 -14.49
CA LEU A 27 -16.68 -8.95 -14.63
C LEU A 27 -16.06 -10.28 -14.20
N ASP A 28 -16.82 -11.17 -13.57
CA ASP A 28 -16.34 -12.50 -13.15
C ASP A 28 -15.80 -13.34 -14.32
N ALA A 29 -16.32 -13.13 -15.55
CA ALA A 29 -15.82 -13.79 -16.76
C ALA A 29 -14.39 -13.36 -17.17
N MET A 30 -13.85 -12.32 -16.55
CA MET A 30 -12.45 -11.88 -16.70
C MET A 30 -11.50 -12.57 -15.71
N VAL A 31 -11.99 -13.48 -14.86
CA VAL A 31 -11.14 -14.34 -14.02
C VAL A 31 -10.89 -15.67 -14.75
N PRO A 32 -9.63 -16.14 -14.85
CA PRO A 32 -9.33 -17.45 -15.42
C PRO A 32 -10.10 -18.57 -14.74
N ALA A 33 -10.83 -19.37 -15.53
CA ALA A 33 -11.57 -20.52 -15.01
C ALA A 33 -10.66 -21.46 -14.20
N GLY A 34 -11.10 -21.84 -13.00
CA GLY A 34 -10.35 -22.74 -12.10
C GLY A 34 -9.34 -22.06 -11.18
N ARG A 35 -9.14 -20.74 -11.28
CA ARG A 35 -8.44 -19.97 -10.25
C ARG A 35 -9.49 -19.32 -9.34
N MET A 36 -9.76 -19.92 -8.17
CA MET A 36 -10.29 -19.09 -7.08
C MET A 36 -9.26 -17.98 -6.86
N ALA A 37 -9.68 -16.72 -6.85
CA ALA A 37 -8.82 -15.62 -6.45
C ALA A 37 -8.45 -15.80 -4.97
N SER A 38 -7.47 -16.67 -4.71
CA SER A 38 -6.80 -16.80 -3.42
C SER A 38 -5.93 -15.57 -3.27
N GLY A 39 -6.52 -14.57 -2.66
CA GLY A 39 -5.92 -13.26 -2.53
C GLY A 39 -7.05 -12.29 -2.68
N ALA A 40 -7.58 -11.87 -1.53
CA ALA A 40 -8.15 -10.54 -1.44
C ALA A 40 -7.33 -9.63 -2.36
N VAL A 41 -8.01 -8.86 -3.21
CA VAL A 41 -7.43 -7.62 -3.70
C VAL A 41 -7.23 -6.81 -2.43
N GLY A 42 -6.12 -7.08 -1.72
CA GLY A 42 -5.71 -6.34 -0.54
C GLY A 42 -5.60 -4.94 -1.08
N ASP A 43 -6.55 -4.11 -0.70
CA ASP A 43 -6.65 -2.73 -1.18
C ASP A 43 -5.27 -2.12 -0.98
N PRO A 44 -4.47 -1.97 -2.04
CA PRO A 44 -3.09 -1.60 -1.84
C PRO A 44 -3.15 -0.18 -1.36
N THR A 45 -2.67 0.11 -0.15
CA THR A 45 -2.64 1.47 0.38
C THR A 45 -1.89 2.35 -0.61
N ARG A 46 -2.64 3.13 -1.43
CA ARG A 46 -2.08 3.84 -2.59
C ARG A 46 -1.38 5.12 -2.20
N LEU A 47 -1.66 5.62 -1.01
CA LEU A 47 -1.12 6.86 -0.47
C LEU A 47 -1.07 6.75 1.06
N VAL A 48 0.09 7.05 1.61
CA VAL A 48 0.27 7.33 3.04
C VAL A 48 0.85 8.73 3.12
N ALA A 49 0.12 9.64 3.77
CA ALA A 49 0.60 10.97 4.07
C ALA A 49 0.88 11.04 5.58
N ILE A 50 2.11 11.37 5.95
CA ILE A 50 2.51 11.61 7.33
C ILE A 50 2.78 13.10 7.44
N GLU A 51 1.92 13.81 8.16
CA GLU A 51 2.10 15.22 8.44
C GLU A 51 2.89 15.40 9.73
N LEU A 52 3.95 16.19 9.67
CA LEU A 52 4.62 16.74 10.84
C LEU A 52 4.32 18.23 10.91
N VAL A 53 3.44 18.59 11.84
CA VAL A 53 2.98 19.97 12.02
C VAL A 53 4.17 20.87 12.36
N HIS A 54 4.20 22.09 11.82
CA HIS A 54 5.13 23.12 12.25
C HIS A 54 4.94 23.41 13.74
N GLY A 55 5.90 22.97 14.56
CA GLY A 55 5.78 22.91 16.03
C GLY A 55 6.17 21.56 16.62
N ALA A 56 6.36 20.52 15.80
CA ALA A 56 6.94 19.26 16.23
C ALA A 56 8.35 19.47 16.81
N ALA A 57 8.71 18.68 17.81
CA ALA A 57 9.94 18.87 18.57
C ALA A 57 11.21 18.88 17.69
N GLY A 58 11.20 18.20 16.54
CA GLY A 58 12.30 18.16 15.56
C GLY A 58 12.52 19.43 14.73
N CYS A 59 11.63 20.43 14.79
CA CYS A 59 11.74 21.65 13.97
C CYS A 59 12.77 22.68 14.50
N SER A 60 13.32 22.46 15.70
CA SER A 60 14.38 23.29 16.27
C SER A 60 15.75 22.69 16.00
N GLU A 61 16.81 23.50 15.98
CA GLU A 61 18.20 23.00 15.82
C GLU A 61 18.55 21.96 16.90
N TRP A 62 18.17 22.24 18.15
CA TRP A 62 18.33 21.29 19.24
C TRP A 62 17.55 20.00 19.00
N GLY A 63 16.27 20.10 18.64
CA GLY A 63 15.43 18.92 18.42
C GLY A 63 15.83 18.07 17.21
N SER A 64 16.34 18.71 16.16
CA SER A 64 16.94 18.03 15.02
C SER A 64 18.22 17.30 15.43
N GLY A 65 19.08 17.93 16.24
CA GLY A 65 20.28 17.28 16.80
C GLY A 65 19.98 16.13 17.77
N GLN A 66 18.76 16.05 18.29
CA GLN A 66 18.28 14.94 19.13
C GLN A 66 17.44 13.91 18.35
N ASN A 67 17.36 14.02 17.02
CA ASN A 67 16.60 13.11 16.16
C ASN A 67 15.12 12.98 16.57
N LEU A 68 14.52 14.06 17.11
CA LEU A 68 13.12 14.05 17.52
C LEU A 68 12.25 13.99 16.25
N TRP A 69 11.52 12.88 16.09
CA TRP A 69 10.67 12.58 14.93
C TRP A 69 11.38 12.32 13.58
N ALA A 70 12.70 12.47 13.51
CA ALA A 70 13.49 12.19 12.32
C ALA A 70 14.66 11.26 12.70
N PRO A 71 14.79 10.07 12.09
CA PRO A 71 15.89 9.17 12.38
C PRO A 71 17.21 9.73 11.84
N ALA A 72 18.33 9.35 12.47
CA ALA A 72 19.66 9.74 11.97
C ALA A 72 19.98 9.09 10.62
N ASP A 73 19.55 7.83 10.45
CA ASP A 73 19.78 7.03 9.26
C ASP A 73 18.50 6.87 8.42
N VAL A 74 18.68 6.63 7.13
CA VAL A 74 17.61 6.37 6.16
C VAL A 74 17.73 4.96 5.58
N GLY A 75 16.64 4.42 5.02
CA GLY A 75 16.67 3.15 4.30
C GLY A 75 15.77 2.10 4.95
N ARG A 76 16.17 0.83 4.94
CA ARG A 76 15.41 -0.25 5.61
C ARG A 76 15.72 -0.36 7.11
N ASP A 77 16.93 0.04 7.47
CA ASP A 77 17.48 -0.15 8.82
C ASP A 77 17.41 1.13 9.65
N PHE A 78 16.52 2.07 9.31
CA PHE A 78 16.34 3.28 10.11
C PHE A 78 15.81 2.92 11.50
N ASP A 79 16.22 3.70 12.50
CA ASP A 79 15.73 3.54 13.87
C ASP A 79 15.10 4.83 14.42
N LEU A 80 13.85 4.70 14.85
CA LEU A 80 13.06 5.76 15.48
C LEU A 80 12.92 5.56 17.00
N ALA A 81 13.33 4.42 17.52
CA ALA A 81 13.18 4.06 18.93
C ALA A 81 13.88 5.01 19.92
N PRO A 82 15.06 5.63 19.64
CA PRO A 82 15.76 6.43 20.64
C PRO A 82 15.24 7.88 20.77
N SER A 83 14.08 8.21 20.19
CA SER A 83 13.56 9.59 20.19
C SER A 83 12.07 9.67 20.60
N SER A 84 11.31 10.59 20.03
CA SER A 84 9.92 10.86 20.39
C SER A 84 8.96 9.68 20.22
N LEU A 85 9.36 8.65 19.47
CA LEU A 85 8.56 7.45 19.24
C LEU A 85 8.85 6.30 20.22
N GLN A 86 9.79 6.48 21.17
CA GLN A 86 10.11 5.46 22.18
C GLN A 86 8.88 4.86 22.89
N PRO A 87 7.85 5.64 23.29
CA PRO A 87 6.67 5.07 23.95
C PRO A 87 5.83 4.15 23.06
N LEU A 88 6.02 4.18 21.74
CA LEU A 88 5.27 3.37 20.78
C LEU A 88 6.00 2.08 20.37
N ASP A 89 7.17 1.81 20.93
CA ASP A 89 8.02 0.68 20.51
C ASP A 89 7.30 -0.68 20.68
N GLU A 90 6.44 -0.81 21.70
CA GLU A 90 5.63 -2.03 21.93
C GLU A 90 4.61 -2.31 20.81
N TRP A 91 4.26 -1.32 19.98
CA TRP A 91 3.26 -1.41 18.92
C TRP A 91 3.87 -1.54 17.51
N ARG A 92 5.20 -1.60 17.40
CA ARG A 92 5.93 -1.54 16.11
C ARG A 92 5.60 -2.68 15.16
N ASP A 93 5.30 -3.87 15.68
CA ASP A 93 4.98 -5.06 14.89
C ASP A 93 3.50 -5.19 14.50
N TRP A 94 2.63 -4.30 15.02
CA TRP A 94 1.17 -4.39 14.89
C TRP A 94 0.54 -3.37 13.94
N LEU A 95 1.32 -2.40 13.44
CA LEU A 95 0.90 -1.38 12.47
C LEU A 95 1.56 -1.62 11.10
#